data_AF-A0A7C1ADF8-F1
#
_entry.id   AF-A0A7C1ADF8-F1
#
_cell.length_a   1.000
_cell.length_b   1.000
_cell.length_c   1.000
_cell.angle_alpha   90.00
_cell.angle_beta   90.00
_cell.angle_gamma   90.00
#
_symmetry.space_group_name_H-M   'P 1'
#
loop_
_entity.id
_entity.type
_entity.pdbx_description
1 polymer ?
#
loop_
_entity_poly.entity_id
_entity_poly.type
_entity_poly.pdbx_seq_one_letter_code
_entity_poly.pdbx_strand_id
1 'polypeptide(L)' 'MHHPCQVLADLLTIKEKKGGLKDIRLAYIGDGNNVANSLIEASALTEIDLVLACPKDHAPDAGIYETARSEGAKVKLLI' A
#
# COMPACT_ATOMS: atom_id res chain seq x y z
N MET A 1 -8.54 -4.05 11.58
CA MET A 1 -8.46 -5.48 11.18
C MET A 1 -7.66 -5.53 9.88
N HIS A 2 -6.43 -6.03 9.94
CA HIS A 2 -5.56 -6.17 8.76
C HIS A 2 -6.08 -7.31 7.88
N HIS A 3 -5.91 -7.22 6.56
CA HIS A 3 -6.27 -8.30 5.63
C HIS A 3 -5.02 -8.87 4.93
N PRO A 4 -4.10 -9.50 5.69
CA PRO A 4 -2.78 -9.87 5.17
C PRO A 4 -2.86 -10.83 3.98
N CYS A 5 -3.80 -11.77 3.97
CA CYS A 5 -3.93 -12.73 2.88
C CYS A 5 -4.33 -12.10 1.54
N GLN A 6 -5.20 -11.07 1.55
CA GLN A 6 -5.62 -10.41 0.32
C GLN A 6 -4.43 -9.67 -0.30
N VAL A 7 -3.71 -8.88 0.50
CA VAL A 7 -2.54 -8.15 0.01
C VAL A 7 -1.44 -9.10 -0.46
N LEU A 8 -1.22 -10.24 0.22
CA LEU A 8 -0.30 -11.25 -0.27
C LEU A 8 -0.70 -11.82 -1.63
N ALA A 9 -2.00 -12.06 -1.86
CA ALA A 9 -2.51 -12.50 -3.16
C ALA A 9 -2.36 -11.41 -4.23
N ASP A 10 -2.57 -10.15 -3.88
CA ASP A 10 -2.37 -9.00 -4.78
C ASP A 10 -0.89 -8.88 -5.19
N LEU A 11 0.03 -8.96 -4.21
CA LEU A 11 1.47 -8.96 -4.46
C LEU A 11 1.90 -10.15 -5.33
N LEU A 12 1.38 -11.35 -5.06
CA LEU A 12 1.65 -12.52 -5.90
C LEU A 12 1.19 -12.26 -7.35
N THR A 13 -0.01 -11.71 -7.52
CA THR A 13 -0.56 -11.37 -8.83
C THR A 13 0.31 -10.34 -9.56
N ILE A 14 0.75 -9.29 -8.89
CA ILE A 14 1.67 -8.29 -9.46
C ILE A 14 2.97 -8.98 -9.88
N LYS A 15 3.56 -9.81 -9.02
CA LYS A 15 4.79 -10.54 -9.31
C LYS A 15 4.64 -11.44 -10.55
N GLU A 16 3.54 -12.18 -10.67
CA GLU A 16 3.25 -13.04 -11.82
C GLU A 16 3.05 -12.24 -13.12
N LYS A 17 2.36 -11.10 -13.04
CA LYS A 17 2.01 -10.29 -14.23
C LYS A 17 3.08 -9.30 -14.66
N LYS A 18 3.95 -8.88 -13.74
CA LYS A 18 4.98 -7.85 -13.96
C LYS A 18 6.42 -8.38 -13.82
N GLY A 19 6.60 -9.63 -13.43
CA GLY A 19 7.91 -10.29 -13.30
C GLY A 19 8.64 -9.97 -11.98
N GLY A 20 8.05 -9.15 -11.11
CA GLY A 20 8.66 -8.73 -9.84
C GLY A 20 7.83 -7.68 -9.12
N LEU A 21 8.31 -7.28 -7.94
CA LEU A 21 7.73 -6.19 -7.12
C LEU A 21 8.64 -4.96 -7.07
N LYS A 22 9.91 -5.14 -7.44
CA LYS A 22 10.90 -4.06 -7.48
C LYS A 22 10.53 -3.05 -8.56
N ASP A 23 10.62 -1.77 -8.19
CA ASP A 23 10.37 -0.63 -9.08
C ASP A 23 8.94 -0.61 -9.69
N ILE A 24 8.01 -1.34 -9.08
CA ILE A 24 6.59 -1.27 -9.42
C ILE A 24 5.98 -0.07 -8.71
N ARG A 25 5.37 0.83 -9.49
CA ARG A 25 4.48 1.87 -8.96
C ARG A 25 3.04 1.35 -8.90
N LEU A 26 2.50 1.22 -7.68
CA LEU A 26 1.14 0.78 -7.43
C LEU A 26 0.26 1.99 -7.10
N ALA A 27 -0.83 2.18 -7.83
CA ALA A 27 -1.81 3.22 -7.54
C ALA A 27 -3.06 2.59 -6.90
N TYR A 28 -3.41 3.04 -5.70
CA TYR A 28 -4.65 2.71 -5.01
C TYR A 28 -5.61 3.90 -5.10
N ILE A 29 -6.86 3.66 -5.48
CA ILE A 29 -7.88 4.70 -5.63
C ILE A 29 -9.12 4.26 -4.87
N GLY A 30 -9.58 5.09 -3.94
CA GLY A 30 -10.77 4.81 -3.13
C GLY A 30 -10.50 5.07 -1.65
N ASP A 31 -11.31 4.47 -0.79
CA ASP A 31 -11.28 4.74 0.64
C ASP A 31 -10.05 4.12 1.31
N GLY A 32 -9.51 4.80 2.32
CA GLY A 32 -8.44 4.36 3.22
C GLY A 32 -8.86 3.21 4.15
N ASN A 33 -9.45 2.17 3.57
CA ASN A 33 -9.95 1.00 4.28
C ASN A 33 -8.82 0.06 4.73
N ASN A 34 -9.20 -1.10 5.24
CA ASN A 34 -8.26 -2.13 5.67
C ASN A 34 -7.29 -2.60 4.58
N VAL A 35 -7.71 -2.64 3.31
CA VAL A 35 -6.84 -3.02 2.19
C VAL A 35 -5.82 -1.91 1.92
N ALA A 36 -6.24 -0.64 1.92
CA ALA A 36 -5.33 0.49 1.78
C ALA A 36 -4.24 0.47 2.88
N ASN A 37 -4.66 0.26 4.13
CA ASN A 37 -3.75 0.15 5.27
C ASN A 37 -2.78 -1.03 5.13
N SER A 38 -3.26 -2.22 4.74
CA SER A 38 -2.38 -3.38 4.54
C SER A 38 -1.44 -3.22 3.33
N LEU A 39 -1.83 -2.47 2.29
CA LEU A 39 -0.94 -2.13 1.18
C LEU A 39 0.16 -1.14 1.62
N ILE A 40 -0.16 -0.21 2.51
CA ILE A 40 0.83 0.69 3.13
C ILE A 40 1.89 -0.13 3.88
N GLU A 41 1.49 -1.07 4.73
CA GLU A 41 2.41 -1.98 5.44
C GLU A 41 3.24 -2.81 4.44
N ALA A 42 2.62 -3.36 3.41
CA ALA A 42 3.34 -4.10 2.37
C ALA A 42 4.37 -3.25 1.61
N SER A 43 4.12 -1.96 1.44
CA SER A 43 5.08 -1.05 0.79
C SER A 43 6.35 -0.80 1.63
N ALA A 44 6.31 -1.04 2.95
CA ALA A 44 7.51 -1.02 3.81
C ALA A 44 8.35 -2.30 3.66
N LEU A 45 7.69 -3.44 3.44
CA LEU A 45 8.33 -4.76 3.33
C LEU A 45 8.78 -5.11 1.91
N THR A 46 8.43 -4.29 0.93
CA THR A 46 8.70 -4.52 -0.49
C THR A 46 9.33 -3.29 -1.13
N GLU A 47 9.78 -3.41 -2.37
CA GLU A 47 10.32 -2.28 -3.14
C GLU A 47 9.26 -1.59 -4.01
N ILE A 48 7.97 -1.76 -3.68
CA ILE A 48 6.85 -1.09 -4.35
C ILE A 48 6.80 0.39 -3.96
N ASP A 49 6.56 1.25 -4.96
CA ASP A 49 6.22 2.66 -4.78
C ASP A 49 4.69 2.81 -4.78
N LEU A 50 4.10 2.95 -3.60
CA LEU A 50 2.66 3.03 -3.41
C LEU A 50 2.17 4.49 -3.45
N VAL A 51 1.18 4.75 -4.29
CA VAL A 51 0.46 6.02 -4.33
C VAL A 51 -1.01 5.77 -4.01
N LEU A 52 -1.53 6.41 -2.97
CA LEU A 52 -2.94 6.33 -2.60
C LEU A 52 -3.64 7.64 -2.95
N ALA A 53 -4.78 7.55 -3.63
CA ALA A 53 -5.72 8.66 -3.82
C ALA A 53 -6.99 8.34 -3.03
N CYS A 54 -7.14 8.99 -1.88
CA CYS A 54 -8.24 8.77 -0.94
C CYS A 54 -9.01 10.07 -0.69
N PRO A 55 -10.34 10.05 -0.55
CA PRO A 55 -11.08 11.21 -0.06
C PRO A 55 -10.56 11.63 1.31
N LYS A 56 -10.48 12.93 1.59
CA LYS A 56 -9.99 13.47 2.87
C LYS A 56 -10.70 12.87 4.09
N ASP A 57 -12.01 12.66 4.01
CA ASP A 57 -12.83 12.11 5.10
C ASP A 57 -12.71 10.58 5.23
N HIS A 58 -12.04 9.92 4.28
CA HIS A 58 -11.80 8.49 4.24
C HIS A 58 -10.31 8.21 4.01
N ALA A 59 -9.44 8.97 4.68
CA ALA A 59 -7.99 8.75 4.63
C ALA A 59 -7.61 7.43 5.33
N PRO A 60 -6.48 6.80 4.94
CA PRO A 60 -5.93 5.65 5.64
C PRO A 60 -5.52 6.02 7.08
N ASP A 61 -5.29 4.99 7.91
CA ASP A 61 -4.89 5.18 9.29
C ASP A 61 -3.53 5.91 9.35
N ALA A 62 -3.52 7.08 9.98
CA ALA A 62 -2.34 7.92 10.05
C ALA A 62 -1.19 7.26 10.82
N GLY A 63 -1.48 6.44 11.84
CA GLY A 63 -0.45 5.72 12.59
C GLY A 63 0.24 4.66 11.73
N ILE A 64 -0.53 3.92 10.93
CA ILE A 64 0.01 2.95 9.97
C ILE A 64 0.85 3.66 8.90
N TYR A 65 0.34 4.77 8.35
CA TYR A 65 1.04 5.57 7.35
C TYR A 65 2.40 6.08 7.85
N GLU A 66 2.43 6.69 9.03
CA GLU A 66 3.69 7.22 9.60
C GLU A 66 4.66 6.09 9.99
N THR A 67 4.15 4.98 10.52
CA THR A 67 4.99 3.81 10.86
C THR A 67 5.67 3.26 9.61
N ALA A 68 4.91 3.00 8.54
CA ALA A 68 5.48 2.49 7.28
C ALA A 68 6.52 3.46 6.70
N ARG A 69 6.28 4.77 6.75
CA ARG A 69 7.27 5.77 6.32
C ARG A 69 8.55 5.73 7.15
N SER A 70 8.44 5.55 8.47
CA SER A 70 9.60 5.43 9.36
C SER A 70 10.44 4.18 9.07
N GLU A 71 9.80 3.12 8.58
CA GLU A 71 10.45 1.87 8.14
C GLU A 71 11.01 1.94 6.72
N GLY A 72 10.89 3.09 6.04
CA GLY A 72 11.46 3.32 4.71
C GLY A 72 10.51 3.03 3.54
N ALA A 73 9.21 2.85 3.78
CA ALA A 73 8.23 2.66 2.72
C ALA A 73 8.24 3.80 1.70
N LYS A 74 8.22 3.45 0.42
CA LYS A 74 7.97 4.40 -0.68
C LYS A 74 6.46 4.58 -0.81
N VAL A 75 5.89 5.49 -0.03
CA VAL A 75 4.44 5.71 0.00
C VAL A 75 4.06 7.19 -0.09
N LYS A 76 3.09 7.52 -0.94
CA LYS A 76 2.54 8.86 -1.12
C LYS A 76 1.02 8.85 -0.99
N LEU A 77 0.48 9.69 -0.11
CA LEU A 77 -0.95 9.92 0.03
C LEU A 77 -1.36 11.20 -0.69
N LEU A 78 -2.40 11.10 -1.52
CA LEU A 78 -3.08 12.20 -2.21
C LEU A 78 -4.49 12.28 -1.59
N ILE A 79 -4.78 13.40 -0.94
CA ILE A 79 -6.05 13.70 -0.25
C ILE A 79 -6.63 15.02 -0.73
#